data_AF-A0A396GZM9-F1
#
_entry.id   AF-A0A396GZM9-F1
#
_cell.length_a   1.000
_cell.length_b   1.000
_cell.length_c   1.000
_cell.angle_alpha   90.00
_cell.angle_beta   90.00
_cell.angle_gamma   90.00
#
_symmetry.space_group_name_H-M   'P 1'
#
loop_
_entity.id
_entity.type
_entity.pdbx_description
1 polymer ?
#
loop_
_entity_poly.entity_id
_entity_poly.type
_entity_poly.pdbx_seq_one_letter_code
_entity_poly.pdbx_strand_id
1 'polypeptide(L)' 'MPNIYNALIVQGRDTVGQEINVTCEVQQLLGNNRVRVVAMSATYGPFLVV' A
#
# COMPACT_ATOMS: atom_id res chain seq x y z
N MET A 1 -11.94 -10.92 -0.89
CA MET A 1 -10.53 -11.08 -1.28
C MET A 1 -10.29 -10.15 -2.46
N PRO A 2 -9.51 -9.08 -2.32
CA PRO A 2 -9.26 -8.15 -3.41
C PRO A 2 -8.47 -8.85 -4.53
N ASN A 3 -8.82 -8.58 -5.78
CA ASN A 3 -8.17 -9.18 -6.95
C ASN A 3 -6.79 -8.56 -7.20
N ILE A 4 -5.95 -9.29 -7.95
CA ILE A 4 -4.70 -8.75 -8.52
C ILE A 4 -5.08 -7.55 -9.40
N TYR A 5 -4.30 -6.46 -9.35
CA TYR A 5 -4.62 -5.14 -9.94
C TYR A 5 -5.65 -4.29 -9.20
N ASN A 6 -6.09 -4.67 -7.99
CA ASN A 6 -6.90 -3.76 -7.19
C ASN A 6 -6.05 -2.61 -6.62
N ALA A 7 -6.52 -1.38 -6.79
CA ALA A 7 -5.93 -0.21 -6.16
C ALA A 7 -6.37 -0.15 -4.68
N LEU A 8 -5.39 -0.13 -3.80
CA LEU A 8 -5.55 0.03 -2.36
C LEU A 8 -5.02 1.40 -1.97
N ILE A 9 -5.86 2.21 -1.34
CA ILE A 9 -5.45 3.51 -0.81
C ILE A 9 -5.20 3.33 0.67
N VAL A 10 -3.95 3.50 1.08
CA VAL A 10 -3.55 3.51 2.48
C VAL A 10 -3.50 4.98 2.92
N GLN A 11 -4.44 5.35 3.79
CA GLN A 11 -4.48 6.67 4.41
C GLN A 11 -3.78 6.58 5.76
N GLY A 12 -2.71 7.33 5.92
CA GLY A 12 -1.98 7.49 7.18
C GLY A 12 -1.87 8.96 7.54
N ARG A 13 -1.61 9.25 8.80
CA ARG A 13 -1.29 10.61 9.25
C ARG A 13 0.15 10.62 9.71
N ASP A 14 0.96 11.53 9.17
CA ASP A 14 2.33 11.71 9.63
C ASP A 14 2.35 12.27 11.07
N THR A 15 3.51 12.16 11.71
CA THR A 15 3.84 12.77 13.00
C THR A 15 3.61 14.29 13.03
N VAL A 16 3.66 14.96 11.86
CA VAL A 16 3.38 16.39 11.69
C VAL A 16 1.89 16.67 11.38
N GLY A 17 1.04 15.65 11.37
CA GLY A 17 -0.39 15.78 11.15
C GLY A 17 -0.82 15.84 9.67
N GLN A 18 0.13 15.73 8.74
CA GLN A 18 -0.12 15.70 7.29
C GLN A 18 -0.75 14.36 6.88
N GLU A 19 -1.82 14.42 6.09
CA GLU A 19 -2.41 13.23 5.49
C GLU A 19 -1.48 12.67 4.40
N ILE A 20 -1.10 11.41 4.58
CA ILE A 20 -0.34 10.64 3.61
C ILE A 20 -1.32 9.68 2.95
N ASN A 21 -1.60 9.92 1.67
CA ASN A 21 -2.40 9.03 0.85
C ASN A 21 -1.45 8.22 -0.06
N VAL A 22 -1.21 6.96 0.30
CA VAL A 22 -0.38 6.06 -0.51
C VAL A 22 -1.29 5.19 -1.36
N THR A 23 -1.18 5.35 -2.67
CA THR A 23 -1.81 4.42 -3.62
C THR A 23 -0.90 3.22 -3.81
N CYS A 24 -1.42 2.04 -3.51
CA CYS A 24 -0.76 0.75 -3.65
C CYS A 24 -1.54 -0.13 -4.62
N GLU A 25 -0.86 -1.02 -5.33
CA GLU A 25 -1.47 -1.97 -6.25
C GLU A 25 -1.14 -3.40 -5.84
N VAL A 26 -2.14 -4.28 -5.82
CA VAL A 26 -1.93 -5.70 -5.54
C VAL A 26 -1.23 -6.39 -6.71
N GLN A 27 0.02 -6.79 -6.50
CA GLN A 27 0.83 -7.49 -7.50
C GLN A 27 0.77 -9.01 -7.35
N GLN A 28 0.56 -9.53 -6.14
CA GLN A 28 0.53 -10.97 -5.92
C GLN A 28 -0.42 -11.36 -4.77
N LEU A 29 -1.13 -12.47 -4.94
CA LEU A 29 -1.84 -13.14 -3.85
C LEU A 29 -0.87 -14.13 -3.20
N LEU A 30 -0.52 -13.93 -1.92
CA LEU A 30 0.40 -14.80 -1.19
C LEU A 30 -0.30 -16.00 -0.54
N GLY A 31 -1.64 -16.06 -0.61
CA GLY A 31 -2.43 -17.03 0.15
C GLY A 31 -2.62 -16.62 1.61
N ASN A 32 -3.43 -17.36 2.38
CA ASN A 32 -3.76 -17.04 3.79
C ASN A 32 -4.31 -15.62 3.98
N ASN A 33 -5.14 -15.14 3.03
CA ASN A 33 -5.67 -13.77 3.02
C ASN A 33 -4.61 -12.67 2.97
N ARG A 34 -3.35 -13.00 2.63
CA ARG A 34 -2.24 -12.06 2.47
C ARG A 34 -2.01 -11.76 1.00
N VAL A 35 -1.68 -10.52 0.71
CA VAL A 35 -1.40 -10.02 -0.63
C VAL A 35 -0.14 -9.17 -0.60
N ARG A 36 0.69 -9.27 -1.63
CA ARG A 36 1.83 -8.37 -1.82
C ARG A 36 1.35 -7.18 -2.64
N VAL A 37 1.56 -5.99 -2.11
CA VAL A 37 1.20 -4.72 -2.74
C VAL A 37 2.45 -3.92 -3.10
N VAL A 38 2.39 -3.07 -4.12
CA VAL A 38 3.47 -2.16 -4.53
C VAL A 38 2.95 -0.73 -4.49
N ALA A 39 3.66 0.16 -3.81
CA ALA A 39 3.30 1.57 -3.73
C ALA A 39 3.63 2.28 -5.05
N MET A 40 2.64 2.92 -5.65
CA MET A 40 2.76 3.73 -6.87
C MET A 40 3.00 5.22 -6.54
N SER A 41 2.75 5.64 -5.30
CA SER A 41 3.00 7.02 -4.83
C SER A 41 4.16 7.08 -3.84
N ALA A 42 4.83 8.23 -3.81
CA ALA A 42 6.00 8.49 -2.99
C ALA A 42 5.72 8.28 -1.50
N THR A 43 6.16 7.14 -0.97
CA THR A 43 6.31 6.96 0.47
C THR A 43 7.50 7.82 0.89
N TYR A 44 7.26 8.81 1.76
CA TYR A 44 8.33 9.51 2.48
C TYR A 44 8.93 8.55 3.50
N GLY A 45 9.71 7.59 3.02
CA GLY A 45 10.34 6.58 3.85
C GLY A 45 11.01 5.51 2.98
N PRO A 46 12.24 5.09 3.30
CA PRO A 46 12.82 3.90 2.70
C PRO A 46 12.02 2.71 3.22
N PHE A 47 11.77 1.74 2.35
CA PHE A 47 11.39 0.37 2.70
C PHE A 47 9.90 0.00 2.65
N LEU A 48 9.62 -0.67 1.53
CA LEU A 48 9.03 -2.01 1.44
C LEU A 48 7.61 -2.17 1.95
N VAL A 49 6.71 -2.11 0.98
CA VAL A 49 5.38 -2.68 1.07
C VAL A 49 5.53 -4.21 1.18
N VAL A 50 5.35 -4.76 2.39
CA VAL A 50 5.31 -6.22 2.65
C VAL A 50 3.88 -6.71 2.55
#